data_AF-I1I3H8-F1
#
_entry.id   AF-I1I3H8-F1
#
_cell.length_a   1.000
_cell.length_b   1.000
_cell.length_c   1.000
_cell.angle_alpha   90.00
_cell.angle_beta   90.00
_cell.angle_gamma   90.00
#
_symmetry.space_group_name_H-M   'P 1'
#
loop_
_entity.id
_entity.type
_entity.pdbx_description
1 polymer ?
#
loop_
_entity_poly.entity_id
_entity_poly.type
_entity_poly.pdbx_seq_one_letter_code
_entity_poly.pdbx_strand_id
1 'polypeptide(L)'
;MAAPPRPSLEPEIGPDGLARDSPVLAYTEKVIAEEQLQLKKYIQENYSKIRDVEKELENLTLEVKLTAGPKKAALEHLRKKIEMSTERIRLAKVKEEDAKKAWEAAAQVVKEEEDAKQKLCDDLNRLVQESAASQYSRLEELKKRLESLNPTRTSVDASGVNTAQQATANSAPQQPTSINPSNVTAPMSNAAEPASSGPQQQRPADAERKRRPSNSGGRGRGGVMILPKGRGSSGSGWTGAGFET
;
A
#
# COMPACT_ATOMS: atom_id res chain seq x y z
N MET A 1 -10.39 -45.06 -84.69
CA MET A 1 -10.69 -43.65 -84.40
C MET A 1 -9.52 -42.83 -84.92
N ALA A 2 -9.68 -42.24 -86.11
CA ALA A 2 -8.62 -41.47 -86.75
C ALA A 2 -8.69 -40.01 -86.29
N ALA A 3 -7.53 -39.44 -85.92
CA ALA A 3 -7.41 -38.05 -85.51
C ALA A 3 -7.88 -37.10 -86.63
N PRO A 4 -8.53 -35.97 -86.30
CA PRO A 4 -8.93 -35.00 -87.31
C PRO A 4 -7.71 -34.50 -88.10
N PRO A 5 -7.84 -34.29 -89.42
CA PRO A 5 -6.74 -33.87 -90.27
C PRO A 5 -6.14 -32.56 -89.75
N ARG A 6 -4.80 -32.51 -89.63
CA ARG A 6 -4.10 -31.30 -89.21
C ARG A 6 -4.38 -30.21 -90.25
N PRO A 7 -4.81 -29.00 -89.85
CA PRO A 7 -4.92 -27.89 -90.78
C PRO A 7 -3.53 -27.64 -91.37
N SER A 8 -3.41 -27.72 -92.69
CA SER A 8 -2.16 -27.40 -93.39
C SER A 8 -1.85 -25.93 -93.14
N LEU A 9 -0.69 -25.65 -92.56
CA LEU A 9 -0.19 -24.31 -92.22
C LEU A 9 0.68 -23.74 -93.35
N GLU A 10 0.46 -24.19 -94.59
CA GLU A 10 1.18 -23.65 -95.74
C GLU A 10 0.62 -22.27 -96.10
N PRO A 11 1.48 -21.24 -96.28
CA PRO A 11 1.03 -19.92 -96.72
C PRO A 11 0.31 -20.02 -98.07
N GLU A 12 -0.87 -19.41 -98.17
CA GLU A 12 -1.62 -19.38 -99.43
C GLU A 12 -0.95 -18.36 -100.36
N ILE A 13 -0.25 -18.82 -101.41
CA ILE A 13 0.47 -17.94 -102.33
C ILE A 13 -0.54 -17.21 -103.21
N GLY A 14 -0.60 -15.89 -103.07
CA GLY A 14 -1.46 -15.03 -103.88
C GLY A 14 -1.06 -14.99 -105.36
N PRO A 15 -1.92 -14.48 -106.26
CA PRO A 15 -1.64 -14.37 -107.71
C PRO A 15 -0.45 -13.46 -108.05
N ASP A 16 0.07 -12.73 -107.07
CA ASP A 16 1.26 -11.88 -107.07
C ASP A 16 2.55 -12.60 -106.63
N GLY A 17 2.48 -13.90 -106.30
CA GLY A 17 3.62 -14.69 -105.86
C GLY A 17 4.04 -14.43 -104.41
N LEU A 18 3.24 -13.67 -103.66
CA LEU A 18 3.48 -13.37 -102.25
C LEU A 18 2.73 -14.35 -101.35
N ALA A 19 3.42 -14.88 -100.34
CA ALA A 19 2.83 -15.72 -99.31
C ALA A 19 1.81 -14.90 -98.51
N ARG A 20 0.52 -15.28 -98.55
CA ARG A 20 -0.50 -14.71 -97.66
C ARG A 20 -0.61 -15.56 -96.40
N ASP A 21 -0.55 -14.87 -95.26
CA ASP A 21 -0.75 -15.51 -93.97
C ASP A 21 -2.19 -16.02 -93.86
N SER A 22 -2.35 -17.27 -93.43
CA SER A 22 -3.66 -17.82 -93.10
C SER A 22 -4.32 -16.92 -92.04
N PRO A 23 -5.57 -16.45 -92.22
CA PRO A 23 -6.26 -15.60 -91.24
C PRO A 23 -6.28 -16.19 -89.84
N VAL A 24 -6.28 -17.53 -89.72
CA VAL A 24 -6.19 -18.25 -88.45
C VAL A 24 -4.81 -18.11 -87.81
N LEU A 25 -3.73 -18.21 -88.59
CA LEU A 25 -2.35 -18.04 -88.11
C LEU A 25 -2.12 -16.62 -87.59
N ALA A 26 -2.51 -15.60 -88.37
CA ALA A 26 -2.39 -14.21 -87.97
C ALA A 26 -3.18 -13.89 -86.68
N TYR A 27 -4.38 -14.47 -86.53
CA TYR A 27 -5.16 -14.34 -85.31
C TYR A 27 -4.46 -15.00 -84.11
N THR A 28 -3.96 -16.22 -84.27
CA THR A 28 -3.25 -16.92 -83.17
C THR A 28 -1.96 -16.22 -82.76
N GLU A 29 -1.20 -15.68 -83.71
CA GLU A 29 0.03 -14.92 -83.42
C GLU A 29 -0.27 -13.64 -82.63
N LYS A 30 -1.36 -12.95 -82.97
CA LYS A 30 -1.84 -11.79 -82.21
C LYS A 30 -2.19 -12.16 -80.77
N VAL A 31 -2.91 -13.26 -80.55
CA VAL A 31 -3.26 -13.74 -79.19
C VAL A 31 -2.01 -14.08 -78.39
N ILE A 32 -1.06 -14.81 -78.99
CA ILE A 32 0.22 -15.13 -78.32
C ILE A 32 0.99 -13.86 -77.97
N ALA A 33 1.05 -12.87 -78.86
CA ALA A 33 1.74 -11.61 -78.61
C ALA A 33 1.09 -10.82 -77.44
N GLU A 34 -0.25 -10.80 -77.39
CA GLU A 34 -1.00 -10.19 -76.29
C GLU A 34 -0.75 -10.89 -74.95
N GLU A 35 -0.78 -12.23 -74.92
CA GLU A 35 -0.48 -13.01 -73.71
C GLU A 35 0.97 -12.81 -73.24
N GLN A 36 1.94 -12.78 -74.16
CA GLN A 36 3.34 -12.50 -73.86
C GLN A 36 3.53 -11.10 -73.27
N LEU A 37 2.83 -10.10 -73.81
CA LEU A 37 2.84 -8.74 -73.27
C LEU A 37 2.25 -8.69 -71.86
N GLN A 38 1.14 -9.38 -71.64
CA GLN A 38 0.48 -9.44 -70.33
C GLN A 38 1.35 -10.17 -69.30
N LEU A 39 2.02 -11.25 -69.68
CA LEU A 39 2.95 -11.97 -68.82
C LEU A 39 4.14 -11.09 -68.43
N LYS A 40 4.74 -10.35 -69.37
CA LYS A 40 5.82 -9.40 -69.08
C LYS A 40 5.38 -8.32 -68.10
N LYS A 41 4.17 -7.78 -68.28
CA LYS A 41 3.61 -6.79 -67.36
C LYS A 41 3.39 -7.37 -65.96
N TYR A 42 2.84 -8.58 -65.87
CA TYR A 42 2.61 -9.28 -64.60
C TYR A 42 3.92 -9.57 -63.86
N ILE A 43 4.95 -10.01 -64.58
CA ILE A 43 6.28 -10.27 -64.03
C ILE A 43 6.89 -8.96 -63.51
N GLN A 44 6.87 -7.89 -64.30
CA GLN A 44 7.38 -6.59 -63.90
C GLN A 44 6.66 -6.02 -62.67
N GLU A 45 5.35 -6.19 -62.60
CA GLU A 45 4.54 -5.78 -61.45
C GLU A 45 4.90 -6.60 -60.20
N ASN A 46 5.06 -7.92 -60.32
CA ASN A 46 5.50 -8.76 -59.20
C ASN A 46 6.90 -8.39 -58.70
N TYR A 47 7.87 -8.18 -59.59
CA TYR A 47 9.20 -7.73 -59.19
C TYR A 47 9.20 -6.33 -58.57
N SER A 48 8.24 -5.48 -58.94
CA SER A 48 8.09 -4.17 -58.28
C SER A 48 7.50 -4.34 -56.87
N LYS A 49 6.46 -5.16 -56.71
CA LYS A 49 5.87 -5.50 -55.39
C LYS A 49 6.88 -6.14 -54.44
N ILE A 50 7.69 -7.08 -54.94
CA ILE A 50 8.73 -7.72 -54.13
C ILE A 50 9.72 -6.68 -53.61
N ARG A 51 10.21 -5.78 -54.48
CA ARG A 51 11.13 -4.71 -54.08
C ARG A 51 10.51 -3.75 -53.07
N ASP A 52 9.24 -3.41 -53.23
CA ASP A 52 8.54 -2.55 -52.27
C ASP A 52 8.46 -3.22 -50.89
N VAL A 53 8.10 -4.50 -50.84
CA VAL A 53 8.06 -5.29 -49.59
C VAL A 53 9.44 -5.43 -48.96
N GLU A 54 10.48 -5.71 -49.75
CA GLU A 54 11.86 -5.79 -49.25
C GLU A 54 12.29 -4.47 -48.60
N LYS A 55 11.96 -3.35 -49.24
CA LYS A 55 12.25 -2.01 -48.71
C LYS A 55 11.48 -1.73 -47.40
N GLU A 56 10.23 -2.15 -47.31
CA GLU A 56 9.45 -2.04 -46.08
C GLU A 56 10.03 -2.90 -44.95
N LEU A 57 10.46 -4.12 -45.24
CA LEU A 57 11.11 -4.99 -44.26
C LEU A 57 12.44 -4.43 -43.75
N GLU A 58 13.26 -3.85 -44.64
CA GLU A 58 14.48 -3.16 -44.26
C GLU A 58 14.18 -1.96 -43.36
N ASN A 59 13.18 -1.16 -43.72
CA ASN A 59 12.74 -0.01 -42.94
C ASN A 59 12.24 -0.43 -41.54
N LEU A 60 11.40 -1.47 -41.47
CA LEU A 60 10.89 -2.01 -40.21
C LEU A 60 12.03 -2.53 -39.32
N THR A 61 12.99 -3.23 -39.93
CA THR A 61 14.17 -3.75 -39.23
C THR A 61 15.02 -2.64 -38.64
N LEU A 62 15.20 -1.54 -39.38
CA LEU A 62 15.91 -0.35 -38.90
C LEU A 62 15.17 0.31 -37.73
N GLU A 63 13.85 0.45 -37.83
CA GLU A 63 13.01 1.03 -36.77
C GLU A 63 13.11 0.22 -35.47
N VAL A 64 13.04 -1.11 -35.56
CA VAL A 64 13.22 -2.01 -34.40
C VAL A 64 14.60 -1.80 -33.77
N LYS A 65 15.67 -1.67 -34.56
CA LYS A 65 17.03 -1.43 -34.05
C LYS A 65 17.16 -0.08 -33.35
N LEU A 66 16.59 0.98 -33.93
CA LEU A 66 16.65 2.33 -33.38
C LEU A 66 15.82 2.46 -32.09
N THR A 67 14.68 1.79 -32.02
CA THR A 67 13.75 1.87 -30.88
C THR A 67 14.06 0.89 -29.75
N ALA A 68 14.82 -0.18 -30.02
CA ALA A 68 15.17 -1.19 -29.03
C ALA A 68 15.96 -0.62 -27.84
N GLY A 69 16.86 0.35 -28.06
CA GLY A 69 17.69 0.93 -27.01
C GLY A 69 16.88 1.68 -25.93
N PRO A 70 16.16 2.75 -26.30
CA PRO A 70 15.36 3.52 -25.35
C PRO A 70 14.28 2.68 -24.63
N LYS A 71 13.61 1.79 -25.36
CA LYS A 71 12.59 0.89 -24.78
C LYS A 71 13.21 -0.08 -23.77
N LYS A 72 14.35 -0.70 -24.10
CA LYS A 72 15.05 -1.61 -23.19
C LYS A 72 15.58 -0.89 -21.95
N ALA A 73 16.15 0.31 -22.11
CA ALA A 73 16.65 1.11 -21.00
C ALA A 73 15.52 1.52 -20.03
N ALA A 74 14.35 1.90 -20.55
CA ALA A 74 13.18 2.20 -19.73
C ALA A 74 12.70 0.98 -18.94
N LEU A 75 12.61 -0.20 -19.58
CA LEU A 75 12.24 -1.46 -18.92
C LEU A 75 13.25 -1.85 -17.83
N GLU A 76 14.55 -1.74 -18.10
CA GLU A 76 15.59 -2.04 -17.12
C GLU A 76 15.55 -1.08 -15.92
N HIS A 77 15.32 0.21 -16.16
CA HIS A 77 15.15 1.19 -15.10
C HIS A 77 13.94 0.89 -14.21
N LEU A 78 12.79 0.50 -14.80
CA LEU A 78 11.62 0.07 -14.04
C LEU A 78 11.92 -1.19 -13.23
N ARG A 79 12.61 -2.17 -13.80
CA ARG A 79 13.05 -3.38 -13.09
C ARG A 79 13.90 -3.04 -11.87
N LYS A 80 14.91 -2.17 -12.02
CA LYS A 80 15.76 -1.71 -10.91
C LYS A 80 14.96 -0.95 -9.85
N LYS A 81 14.00 -0.11 -10.25
CA LYS A 81 13.09 0.57 -9.30
C LYS A 81 12.25 -0.41 -8.50
N ILE A 82 11.72 -1.45 -9.14
CA ILE A 82 10.96 -2.51 -8.46
C ILE A 82 11.85 -3.23 -7.46
N GLU A 83 13.05 -3.65 -7.85
CA GLU A 83 13.99 -4.35 -6.98
C GLU A 83 14.36 -3.52 -5.73
N MET A 84 14.70 -2.24 -5.92
CA MET A 84 14.96 -1.33 -4.80
C MET A 84 13.72 -1.14 -3.90
N SER A 85 12.53 -1.08 -4.50
CA SER A 85 11.29 -0.96 -3.74
C SER A 85 11.01 -2.22 -2.91
N THR A 86 11.21 -3.39 -3.48
CA THR A 86 11.06 -4.68 -2.80
C THR A 86 12.02 -4.79 -1.62
N GLU A 87 13.29 -4.39 -1.78
CA GLU A 87 14.25 -4.42 -0.67
C GLU A 87 13.87 -3.43 0.44
N ARG A 88 13.38 -2.23 0.08
CA ARG A 88 12.83 -1.28 1.07
C ARG A 88 11.64 -1.87 1.84
N ILE A 89 10.74 -2.57 1.15
CA ILE A 89 9.61 -3.25 1.80
C ILE A 89 10.11 -4.33 2.76
N ARG A 90 11.11 -5.12 2.35
CA ARG A 90 11.69 -6.16 3.20
C ARG A 90 12.27 -5.58 4.49
N LEU A 91 13.06 -4.51 4.39
CA LEU A 91 13.62 -3.82 5.56
C LEU A 91 12.54 -3.21 6.45
N ALA A 92 11.49 -2.63 5.85
CA ALA A 92 10.37 -2.09 6.60
C ALA A 92 9.61 -3.19 7.37
N LYS A 93 9.38 -4.35 6.74
CA LYS A 93 8.73 -5.49 7.39
C LYS A 93 9.52 -6.05 8.56
N VAL A 94 10.85 -6.14 8.45
CA VAL A 94 11.69 -6.57 9.58
C VAL A 94 11.52 -5.61 10.76
N LYS A 95 11.52 -4.30 10.50
CA LYS A 95 11.29 -3.28 11.55
C LYS A 95 9.89 -3.35 12.15
N GLU A 96 8.88 -3.64 11.33
CA GLU A 96 7.50 -3.85 11.78
C GLU A 96 7.42 -5.03 12.74
N GLU A 97 8.02 -6.17 12.39
CA GLU A 97 8.03 -7.37 13.23
C GLU A 97 8.81 -7.14 14.54
N ASP A 98 9.96 -6.46 14.49
CA ASP A 98 10.72 -6.11 15.70
C ASP A 98 9.93 -5.20 16.64
N ALA A 99 9.25 -4.19 16.08
CA ALA A 99 8.40 -3.28 16.86
C ALA A 99 7.19 -4.02 17.45
N LYS A 100 6.58 -4.93 16.69
CA LYS A 100 5.48 -5.77 17.16
C LYS A 100 5.91 -6.67 18.32
N LYS A 101 7.07 -7.33 18.20
CA LYS A 101 7.63 -8.16 19.27
C LYS A 101 7.90 -7.35 20.53
N ALA A 102 8.45 -6.13 20.40
CA ALA A 102 8.67 -5.25 21.55
C ALA A 102 7.35 -4.82 22.20
N TRP A 103 6.34 -4.52 21.39
CA TRP A 103 5.00 -4.19 21.88
C TRP A 103 4.34 -5.36 22.61
N GLU A 104 4.43 -6.59 22.07
CA GLU A 104 3.92 -7.80 22.71
C GLU A 104 4.60 -8.05 24.06
N ALA A 105 5.93 -7.89 24.14
CA ALA A 105 6.66 -8.01 25.39
C ALA A 105 6.23 -6.97 26.43
N ALA A 106 6.08 -5.70 26.01
CA ALA A 106 5.60 -4.64 26.89
C ALA A 106 4.16 -4.89 27.38
N ALA A 107 3.27 -5.36 26.50
CA ALA A 107 1.90 -5.70 26.85
C ALA A 107 1.83 -6.85 27.85
N GLN A 108 2.71 -7.85 27.70
CA GLN A 108 2.81 -8.97 28.65
C GLN A 108 3.25 -8.50 30.05
N VAL A 109 4.21 -7.58 30.13
CA VAL A 109 4.63 -7.00 31.42
C VAL A 109 3.48 -6.25 32.10
N VAL A 110 2.72 -5.44 31.36
CA VAL A 110 1.54 -4.74 31.91
C VAL A 110 0.54 -5.74 32.49
N LYS A 111 0.26 -6.82 31.76
CA LYS A 111 -0.64 -7.87 32.24
C LYS A 111 -0.13 -8.54 33.51
N GLU A 112 1.15 -8.86 33.59
CA GLU A 112 1.76 -9.47 34.78
C GLU A 112 1.67 -8.55 36.00
N GLU A 113 1.89 -7.24 35.82
CA GLU A 113 1.73 -6.24 36.88
C GLU A 113 0.26 -6.07 37.30
N GLU A 114 -0.68 -6.13 36.36
CA GLU A 114 -2.12 -6.11 36.65
C GLU A 114 -2.54 -7.35 37.46
N ASP A 115 -2.07 -8.54 37.08
CA ASP A 115 -2.32 -9.79 37.80
C ASP A 115 -1.68 -9.77 39.20
N ALA A 116 -0.46 -9.24 39.34
CA ALA A 116 0.21 -9.07 40.63
C ALA A 116 -0.57 -8.10 41.54
N LYS A 117 -1.03 -6.97 40.99
CA LYS A 117 -1.88 -6.02 41.70
C LYS A 117 -3.19 -6.66 42.14
N GLN A 118 -3.83 -7.45 41.28
CA GLN A 118 -5.08 -8.13 41.62
C GLN A 118 -4.90 -9.07 42.82
N LYS A 119 -3.83 -9.87 42.82
CA LYS A 119 -3.49 -10.74 43.96
C LYS A 119 -3.31 -9.97 45.26
N LEU A 120 -2.62 -8.82 45.22
CA LEU A 120 -2.46 -7.97 46.40
C LEU A 120 -3.80 -7.40 46.90
N CYS A 121 -4.72 -7.07 45.98
CA CYS A 121 -6.06 -6.63 46.35
C CYS A 121 -6.85 -7.76 47.02
N ASP A 122 -6.72 -8.98 46.51
CA ASP A 122 -7.37 -10.17 47.06
C ASP A 122 -6.81 -10.52 48.45
N ASP A 123 -5.48 -10.46 48.62
CA ASP A 123 -4.81 -10.70 49.90
C ASP A 123 -5.18 -9.64 50.96
N LEU A 124 -5.24 -8.36 50.55
CA LEU A 124 -5.70 -7.29 51.44
C LEU A 124 -7.14 -7.51 51.87
N ASN A 125 -8.03 -7.84 50.93
CA ASN A 125 -9.43 -8.12 51.21
C ASN A 125 -9.57 -9.31 52.18
N ARG A 126 -8.76 -10.36 51.98
CA ARG A 126 -8.70 -11.50 52.90
C ARG A 126 -8.24 -11.10 54.29
N LEU A 127 -7.17 -10.31 54.41
CA LEU A 127 -6.67 -9.84 55.71
C LEU A 127 -7.70 -8.98 56.45
N VAL A 128 -8.42 -8.11 55.73
CA VAL A 128 -9.50 -7.30 56.30
C VAL A 128 -10.63 -8.19 56.83
N GLN A 129 -11.03 -9.22 56.08
CA GLN A 129 -12.05 -10.18 56.51
C GLN A 129 -11.60 -11.01 57.73
N GLU A 130 -10.37 -11.53 57.72
CA GLU A 130 -9.80 -12.31 58.83
C GLU A 130 -9.64 -11.46 60.10
N SER A 131 -9.20 -10.20 59.97
CA SER A 131 -9.12 -9.24 61.07
C SER A 131 -10.50 -8.94 61.65
N ALA A 132 -11.49 -8.66 60.80
CA ALA A 132 -12.87 -8.42 61.25
C ALA A 132 -13.45 -9.65 61.96
N ALA A 133 -13.31 -10.85 61.39
CA ALA A 133 -13.75 -12.10 62.01
C ALA A 133 -13.08 -12.35 63.36
N SER A 134 -11.77 -12.11 63.46
CA SER A 134 -11.02 -12.21 64.72
C SER A 134 -11.50 -11.22 65.77
N GLN A 135 -11.78 -9.97 65.37
CA GLN A 135 -12.34 -8.95 66.26
C GLN A 135 -13.75 -9.32 66.74
N TYR A 136 -14.61 -9.83 65.87
CA TYR A 136 -15.96 -10.29 66.22
C TYR A 136 -15.91 -11.48 67.19
N SER A 137 -15.08 -12.48 66.92
CA SER A 137 -14.92 -13.62 67.83
C SER A 137 -14.46 -13.19 69.22
N ARG A 138 -13.53 -12.24 69.31
CA ARG A 138 -13.09 -11.68 70.60
C ARG A 138 -14.19 -10.90 71.32
N LEU A 139 -15.01 -10.13 70.59
CA LEU A 139 -16.16 -9.43 71.15
C LEU A 139 -17.22 -10.41 71.67
N GLU A 140 -17.50 -11.49 70.94
CA GLU A 140 -18.41 -12.55 71.38
C GLU A 140 -17.90 -13.25 72.63
N GLU A 141 -16.60 -13.54 72.72
CA GLU A 141 -15.99 -14.13 73.91
C GLU A 141 -16.10 -13.19 75.12
N LEU A 142 -15.80 -11.89 74.95
CA LEU A 142 -15.94 -10.90 76.02
C LEU A 142 -17.40 -10.75 76.46
N LYS A 143 -18.35 -10.74 75.52
CA LYS A 143 -19.79 -10.73 75.80
C LYS A 143 -20.18 -11.97 76.62
N LYS A 144 -19.76 -13.16 76.21
CA LYS A 144 -20.04 -14.42 76.92
C LYS A 144 -19.43 -14.42 78.33
N ARG A 145 -18.21 -13.89 78.49
CA ARG A 145 -17.58 -13.71 79.81
C ARG A 145 -18.36 -12.73 80.68
N LEU A 146 -18.79 -11.59 80.12
CA LEU A 146 -19.61 -10.59 80.83
C LEU A 146 -20.96 -11.17 81.27
N GLU A 147 -21.60 -11.99 80.42
CA GLU A 147 -22.83 -12.71 80.75
C GLU A 147 -22.59 -13.73 81.88
N SER A 148 -21.49 -14.49 81.83
CA SER A 148 -21.15 -15.46 82.88
C SER A 148 -20.77 -14.82 84.23
N LEU A 149 -20.21 -13.61 84.21
CA LEU A 149 -19.88 -12.82 85.41
C LEU A 149 -21.10 -12.07 85.97
N ASN A 150 -22.18 -11.98 85.21
CA ASN A 150 -23.49 -11.53 85.68
C ASN A 150 -24.51 -12.68 85.72
N PRO A 151 -24.30 -13.74 86.54
CA PRO A 151 -25.28 -14.82 86.65
C PRO A 151 -26.59 -14.37 87.33
N THR A 152 -26.69 -13.12 87.78
CA THR A 152 -27.80 -12.59 88.59
C THR A 152 -28.35 -11.26 88.05
N ARG A 153 -28.86 -11.26 86.81
CA ARG A 153 -29.87 -10.27 86.37
C ARG A 153 -30.98 -10.94 85.57
N THR A 154 -31.56 -11.99 86.15
CA THR A 154 -32.95 -12.39 85.88
C THR A 154 -33.84 -11.82 86.99
N SER A 155 -33.93 -10.48 87.07
CA SER A 155 -35.07 -9.84 87.72
C SER A 155 -35.11 -8.34 87.41
N VAL A 156 -36.34 -7.86 87.24
CA VAL A 156 -36.82 -6.48 87.15
C VAL A 156 -36.92 -5.89 85.74
N ASP A 157 -38.08 -6.13 85.14
CA ASP A 157 -38.74 -5.22 84.21
C ASP A 157 -38.98 -3.82 84.85
N ALA A 158 -39.06 -2.82 83.97
CA ALA A 158 -39.68 -1.50 84.13
C ALA A 158 -38.85 -0.35 84.73
N SER A 159 -38.62 0.64 83.84
CA SER A 159 -38.92 2.07 84.01
C SER A 159 -38.29 2.90 85.14
N GLY A 160 -37.64 4.01 84.75
CA GLY A 160 -37.31 5.15 85.62
C GLY A 160 -36.01 5.84 85.18
N VAL A 161 -36.04 6.78 84.23
CA VAL A 161 -36.30 8.22 84.46
C VAL A 161 -35.27 8.85 85.40
N ASN A 162 -34.30 9.58 84.84
CA ASN A 162 -34.08 11.03 85.07
C ASN A 162 -32.67 11.45 84.59
N THR A 163 -32.49 12.39 83.65
CA THR A 163 -32.79 13.84 83.64
C THR A 163 -31.62 14.68 84.16
N ALA A 164 -31.22 15.67 83.33
CA ALA A 164 -30.48 16.90 83.65
C ALA A 164 -28.96 16.76 83.94
N GLN A 165 -28.05 17.63 83.46
CA GLN A 165 -28.18 19.01 83.01
C GLN A 165 -26.88 19.52 82.34
N GLN A 166 -27.05 20.38 81.32
CA GLN A 166 -26.26 21.60 80.97
C GLN A 166 -24.78 21.48 80.56
N ALA A 167 -24.19 22.39 79.77
CA ALA A 167 -24.57 23.36 78.73
C ALA A 167 -23.30 24.21 78.48
N THR A 168 -23.00 24.54 77.22
CA THR A 168 -22.29 25.74 76.68
C THR A 168 -21.61 25.30 75.37
N ALA A 169 -22.25 25.49 74.21
CA ALA A 169 -22.29 26.72 73.41
C ALA A 169 -20.89 27.14 72.90
N ASN A 170 -20.61 26.86 71.62
CA ASN A 170 -20.21 27.91 70.69
C ASN A 170 -20.37 27.49 69.20
N SER A 171 -21.30 28.20 68.54
CA SER A 171 -21.24 28.77 67.17
C SER A 171 -21.04 27.88 65.92
N ALA A 172 -22.18 27.42 65.37
CA ALA A 172 -22.79 27.65 64.02
C ALA A 172 -21.96 28.23 62.83
N PRO A 173 -22.42 28.14 61.54
CA PRO A 173 -23.74 27.76 61.01
C PRO A 173 -23.76 26.77 59.80
N GLN A 174 -24.72 25.84 59.73
CA GLN A 174 -25.95 25.83 58.91
C GLN A 174 -25.84 25.23 57.48
N GLN A 175 -26.38 24.01 57.36
CA GLN A 175 -27.42 23.50 56.42
C GLN A 175 -28.33 24.58 55.75
N PRO A 176 -29.30 24.25 54.85
CA PRO A 176 -29.59 23.05 54.04
C PRO A 176 -30.19 23.37 52.63
N THR A 177 -30.80 22.34 52.03
CA THR A 177 -32.02 22.34 51.18
C THR A 177 -31.94 22.52 49.66
N SER A 178 -32.35 21.44 49.00
CA SER A 178 -32.96 21.32 47.68
C SER A 178 -34.09 22.34 47.45
N ILE A 179 -34.06 23.06 46.33
CA ILE A 179 -35.21 23.43 45.49
C ILE A 179 -34.72 23.79 44.06
N ASN A 180 -35.28 23.18 43.01
CA ASN A 180 -35.16 23.65 41.62
C ASN A 180 -36.07 24.88 41.37
N PRO A 181 -35.79 25.69 40.33
CA PRO A 181 -36.79 25.75 39.25
C PRO A 181 -36.21 25.83 37.83
N SER A 182 -37.02 25.31 36.91
CA SER A 182 -36.85 25.21 35.46
C SER A 182 -36.94 26.55 34.73
N ASN A 183 -36.27 26.69 33.57
CA ASN A 183 -36.83 27.45 32.44
C ASN A 183 -36.36 26.88 31.07
N VAL A 184 -37.27 26.15 30.41
CA VAL A 184 -37.67 26.20 28.98
C VAL A 184 -36.56 26.31 27.91
N THR A 185 -36.36 25.27 27.08
CA THR A 185 -36.97 25.08 25.73
C THR A 185 -36.46 23.75 25.12
N ALA A 186 -37.37 22.91 24.63
CA ALA A 186 -37.15 21.59 24.00
C ALA A 186 -37.04 21.74 22.45
N PRO A 187 -37.14 20.70 21.57
CA PRO A 187 -37.26 19.24 21.79
C PRO A 187 -36.56 18.30 20.74
N MET A 188 -36.67 16.98 21.01
CA MET A 188 -36.72 15.82 20.07
C MET A 188 -35.40 15.38 19.37
N SER A 189 -35.11 14.10 19.13
CA SER A 189 -35.98 12.95 18.80
C SER A 189 -35.33 11.56 19.08
N ASN A 190 -36.22 10.57 19.19
CA ASN A 190 -35.96 9.13 19.32
C ASN A 190 -35.40 8.44 18.06
N ALA A 191 -34.71 7.31 18.32
CA ALA A 191 -34.80 6.00 17.67
C ALA A 191 -34.26 5.73 16.25
N ALA A 192 -33.66 4.52 16.17
CA ALA A 192 -33.57 3.55 15.08
C ALA A 192 -32.45 3.67 14.02
N GLU A 193 -31.78 2.52 13.78
CA GLU A 193 -30.94 2.18 12.61
C GLU A 193 -31.75 2.26 11.28
N PRO A 194 -31.26 1.93 10.05
CA PRO A 194 -29.93 1.50 9.57
C PRO A 194 -29.47 2.18 8.23
N ALA A 195 -28.35 1.67 7.67
CA ALA A 195 -28.08 1.49 6.23
C ALA A 195 -27.27 2.55 5.40
N SER A 196 -26.24 1.99 4.75
CA SER A 196 -25.90 2.12 3.31
C SER A 196 -25.04 3.29 2.77
N SER A 197 -23.90 2.87 2.19
CA SER A 197 -23.29 3.28 0.90
C SER A 197 -22.72 4.70 0.68
N GLY A 198 -21.43 4.75 0.28
CA GLY A 198 -20.96 5.68 -0.76
C GLY A 198 -19.63 6.42 -0.51
N PRO A 199 -18.62 6.33 -1.42
CA PRO A 199 -17.28 6.91 -1.24
C PRO A 199 -17.15 8.31 -1.87
N GLN A 200 -16.22 9.14 -1.38
CA GLN A 200 -15.84 10.37 -2.10
C GLN A 200 -14.33 10.62 -2.09
N GLN A 201 -13.73 10.41 -3.26
CA GLN A 201 -12.47 11.02 -3.72
C GLN A 201 -12.58 12.55 -3.68
N GLN A 202 -11.46 13.25 -3.40
CA GLN A 202 -10.96 14.33 -4.25
C GLN A 202 -9.57 14.86 -3.78
N ARG A 203 -8.58 14.72 -4.68
CA ARG A 203 -7.51 15.69 -4.99
C ARG A 203 -7.83 16.22 -6.42
N PRO A 204 -7.24 17.28 -7.02
CA PRO A 204 -5.91 17.87 -6.77
C PRO A 204 -5.86 19.44 -6.86
N ALA A 205 -4.67 20.03 -6.66
CA ALA A 205 -4.35 21.38 -7.14
C ALA A 205 -2.87 21.47 -7.55
N ASP A 206 -2.66 21.78 -8.83
CA ASP A 206 -1.41 22.22 -9.49
C ASP A 206 -1.47 23.75 -9.67
N ALA A 207 -0.35 24.47 -9.48
CA ALA A 207 -0.13 25.81 -10.06
C ALA A 207 1.38 26.22 -10.04
N GLU A 208 2.06 25.85 -11.14
CA GLU A 208 2.73 26.74 -12.11
C GLU A 208 3.86 27.76 -11.74
N ARG A 209 5.08 27.40 -12.18
CA ARG A 209 6.14 28.12 -12.96
C ARG A 209 6.59 29.56 -12.64
N LYS A 210 7.93 29.72 -12.59
CA LYS A 210 8.69 30.80 -13.28
C LYS A 210 10.05 30.29 -13.79
N ARG A 211 10.38 30.58 -15.06
CA ARG A 211 11.67 30.33 -15.76
C ARG A 211 12.40 31.66 -16.00
N ARG A 212 13.76 31.64 -16.04
CA ARG A 212 14.63 32.11 -17.17
C ARG A 212 16.15 31.94 -16.85
N PRO A 213 17.07 32.04 -17.86
CA PRO A 213 18.23 31.13 -18.03
C PRO A 213 19.63 31.81 -18.01
N SER A 214 20.72 31.03 -18.09
CA SER A 214 22.02 31.53 -18.58
C SER A 214 22.83 30.51 -19.39
N ASN A 215 23.23 30.96 -20.59
CA ASN A 215 24.34 30.54 -21.48
C ASN A 215 25.57 29.93 -20.76
N SER A 216 26.49 29.17 -21.35
CA SER A 216 26.89 28.95 -22.75
C SER A 216 27.88 27.77 -22.80
N GLY A 217 27.84 26.96 -23.86
CA GLY A 217 28.91 26.02 -24.18
C GLY A 217 30.16 26.70 -24.78
N GLY A 218 31.33 26.10 -24.58
CA GLY A 218 32.58 26.54 -25.19
C GLY A 218 33.74 25.56 -24.91
N ARG A 219 34.17 24.85 -25.96
CA ARG A 219 35.31 23.91 -26.02
C ARG A 219 36.65 24.61 -25.69
N GLY A 220 37.58 23.91 -25.03
CA GLY A 220 38.98 24.33 -24.94
C GLY A 220 39.90 23.22 -24.41
N ARG A 221 40.92 22.88 -25.19
CA ARG A 221 41.91 21.80 -25.01
C ARG A 221 42.97 22.11 -23.94
N GLY A 222 43.63 21.05 -23.45
CA GLY A 222 44.92 21.06 -22.76
C GLY A 222 44.74 20.85 -21.26
N GLY A 223 45.17 19.77 -20.61
CA GLY A 223 46.34 18.94 -20.86
C GLY A 223 47.27 19.11 -19.66
N VAL A 224 47.25 18.18 -18.70
CA VAL A 224 48.40 17.67 -17.92
C VAL A 224 47.91 16.44 -17.15
N MET A 225 48.60 15.33 -17.39
CA MET A 225 48.53 14.07 -16.65
C MET A 225 49.29 14.18 -15.33
N ILE A 226 48.70 13.77 -14.19
CA ILE A 226 49.44 13.16 -13.06
C ILE A 226 48.51 12.17 -12.32
N LEU A 227 48.89 10.89 -12.29
CA LEU A 227 48.40 9.83 -11.39
C LEU A 227 49.64 9.23 -10.68
N PRO A 228 49.52 8.37 -9.66
CA PRO A 228 49.40 8.64 -8.22
C PRO A 228 50.63 8.11 -7.41
N LYS A 229 50.82 8.54 -6.15
CA LYS A 229 51.45 7.70 -5.10
C LYS A 229 51.35 8.24 -3.66
N GLY A 230 50.72 7.41 -2.82
CA GLY A 230 50.98 7.07 -1.41
C GLY A 230 51.60 8.06 -0.43
N ARG A 231 50.92 8.25 0.72
CA ARG A 231 51.50 8.04 2.05
C ARG A 231 50.38 7.86 3.08
N GLY A 232 50.39 6.73 3.78
CA GLY A 232 49.50 6.51 4.92
C GLY A 232 49.87 7.41 6.10
N SER A 233 48.87 7.77 6.90
CA SER A 233 49.08 8.12 8.31
C SER A 233 47.95 7.51 9.12
N SER A 234 48.38 6.65 10.04
CA SER A 234 47.63 6.18 11.20
C SER A 234 47.32 7.34 12.15
N GLY A 235 46.28 7.22 12.96
CA GLY A 235 45.91 8.17 14.02
C GLY A 235 44.38 8.22 14.20
N SER A 236 43.76 7.22 14.82
CA SER A 236 43.55 7.08 16.28
C SER A 236 42.49 8.03 16.85
N GLY A 237 41.35 7.43 17.22
CA GLY A 237 40.70 7.64 18.52
C GLY A 237 39.94 8.94 18.75
N TRP A 238 38.60 8.87 18.68
CA TRP A 238 37.75 9.78 19.45
C TRP A 238 36.78 8.97 20.31
N THR A 239 37.20 8.74 21.56
CA THR A 239 36.34 8.34 22.68
C THR A 239 36.65 9.30 23.82
N GLY A 240 35.63 9.94 24.40
CA GLY A 240 35.87 10.97 25.43
C GLY A 240 34.61 11.58 26.02
N ALA A 241 33.95 10.79 26.88
CA ALA A 241 33.31 11.11 28.16
C ALA A 241 32.72 12.51 28.47
N GLY A 242 31.44 12.50 28.91
CA GLY A 242 31.06 12.66 30.33
C GLY A 242 30.84 14.07 30.88
N PHE A 243 29.62 14.36 31.35
CA PHE A 243 29.34 15.24 32.50
C PHE A 243 28.05 14.78 33.20
N GLU A 244 28.22 14.08 34.33
CA GLU A 244 27.31 14.12 35.48
C GLU A 244 27.97 14.99 36.54
N THR A 245 27.26 16.03 36.99
CA THR A 245 27.24 16.61 38.35
C THR A 245 26.20 17.71 38.38
#